data_AF-A0A1Q6EGR7-F1
#
_entry.id   AF-A0A1Q6EGR7-F1
#
_cell.length_a   1.000
_cell.length_b   1.000
_cell.length_c   1.000
_cell.angle_alpha   90.00
_cell.angle_beta   90.00
_cell.angle_gamma   90.00
#
_symmetry.space_group_name_H-M   'P 1'
#
loop_
_entity.id
_entity.type
_entity.pdbx_description
1 polymer ?
#
loop_
_entity_poly.entity_id
_entity_poly.type
_entity_poly.pdbx_seq_one_letter_code
_entity_poly.pdbx_strand_id
1 'polypeptide(L)'
;MTSRQKQNNRYAAAERRILRVRYPQNPAARKLCQLDEQRDRYSKAIDEVFGGMYRRGFRPGIDNENPAFLADFDLINRWQKDMARIARRVARIEKLSGKTTEQALHEKYLLNAGRGSQSY
;
A
#
# COMPACT_ATOMS: atom_id res chain seq x y z
N MET A 1 -16.14 -0.44 -33.62
CA MET A 1 -15.10 0.39 -32.97
C MET A 1 -14.52 1.37 -33.97
N THR A 2 -14.56 2.67 -33.65
CA THR A 2 -14.05 3.74 -34.53
C THR A 2 -12.51 3.81 -34.50
N SER A 3 -11.90 4.43 -35.52
CA SER A 3 -10.44 4.61 -35.62
C SER A 3 -9.85 5.27 -34.36
N ARG A 4 -10.53 6.29 -33.83
CA ARG A 4 -10.15 7.02 -32.61
C ARG A 4 -10.16 6.15 -31.35
N GLN A 5 -11.14 5.24 -31.21
CA GLN A 5 -11.20 4.29 -30.09
C GLN A 5 -10.03 3.29 -30.14
N LYS A 6 -9.68 2.78 -31.32
CA LYS A 6 -8.52 1.88 -31.49
C LYS A 6 -7.21 2.57 -31.13
N GLN A 7 -7.05 3.85 -31.50
CA GLN A 7 -5.89 4.65 -31.16
C GLN A 7 -5.78 4.92 -29.65
N ASN A 8 -6.87 5.34 -29.00
CA ASN A 8 -6.90 5.56 -27.55
C ASN A 8 -6.55 4.28 -26.77
N ASN A 9 -7.05 3.12 -27.21
CA ASN A 9 -6.72 1.84 -26.59
C ASN A 9 -5.23 1.48 -26.73
N ARG A 10 -4.60 1.83 -27.86
CA ARG A 10 -3.15 1.64 -28.06
C ARG A 10 -2.33 2.54 -27.14
N TYR A 11 -2.71 3.80 -26.99
CA TYR A 11 -2.05 4.72 -26.06
C TYR A 11 -2.20 4.27 -24.61
N ALA A 12 -3.42 3.89 -24.18
CA ALA A 12 -3.63 3.35 -22.84
C ALA A 12 -2.83 2.06 -22.58
N ALA A 13 -2.68 1.19 -23.58
CA ALA A 13 -1.85 -0.01 -23.46
C ALA A 13 -0.35 0.31 -23.40
N ALA A 14 0.12 1.29 -24.17
CA ALA A 14 1.51 1.76 -24.14
C ALA A 14 1.83 2.44 -22.80
N GLU A 15 0.94 3.30 -22.31
CA GLU A 15 1.02 3.96 -21.01
C GLU A 15 1.08 2.93 -19.87
N ARG A 16 0.18 1.94 -19.87
CA ARG A 16 0.22 0.82 -18.90
C ARG A 16 1.52 0.03 -18.95
N ARG A 17 2.16 -0.12 -20.12
CA ARG A 17 3.45 -0.81 -20.27
C ARG A 17 4.62 0.05 -19.77
N ILE A 18 4.58 1.36 -20.03
CA ILE A 18 5.62 2.31 -19.64
C ILE A 18 5.60 2.53 -18.12
N LEU A 19 4.41 2.74 -17.55
CA LEU A 19 4.17 3.00 -16.13
C LEU A 19 4.10 1.73 -15.26
N ARG A 20 4.34 0.53 -15.83
CA ARG A 20 4.31 -0.71 -15.06
C ARG A 20 5.45 -0.72 -14.04
N VAL A 21 5.08 -0.66 -12.75
CA VAL A 21 6.02 -0.77 -11.64
C VAL A 21 6.77 -2.09 -11.73
N ARG A 22 8.11 -1.99 -11.72
CA ARG A 22 9.03 -3.12 -11.66
C ARG A 22 9.36 -3.43 -10.21
N TYR A 23 9.58 -4.70 -9.92
CA TYR A 23 10.03 -5.16 -8.61
C TYR A 23 11.42 -5.80 -8.73
N PRO A 24 12.20 -5.84 -7.64
CA PRO A 24 13.46 -6.56 -7.59
C PRO A 24 13.34 -8.00 -8.12
N GLN A 25 14.40 -8.48 -8.77
CA GLN A 25 14.46 -9.87 -9.26
C GLN A 25 14.59 -10.86 -8.09
N ASN A 26 15.33 -10.48 -7.04
CA ASN A 26 15.47 -11.25 -5.82
C ASN A 26 14.07 -11.48 -5.17
N PRO A 27 13.66 -12.75 -4.93
CA PRO A 27 12.34 -13.06 -4.37
C PRO A 27 12.10 -12.47 -2.98
N ALA A 28 13.13 -12.44 -2.12
CA ALA A 28 13.03 -11.86 -0.78
C ALA A 28 12.82 -10.35 -0.86
N ALA A 29 13.64 -9.64 -1.65
CA ALA A 29 13.50 -8.20 -1.87
C ALA A 29 12.13 -7.84 -2.46
N ARG A 30 11.68 -8.58 -3.49
CA ARG A 30 10.33 -8.41 -4.05
C ARG A 30 9.26 -8.56 -2.98
N LYS A 31 9.38 -9.59 -2.12
CA LYS A 31 8.37 -9.84 -1.10
C LYS A 31 8.36 -8.76 -0.02
N LEU A 32 9.52 -8.24 0.37
CA LEU A 32 9.64 -7.11 1.28
C LEU A 32 8.92 -5.88 0.72
N CYS A 33 9.16 -5.52 -0.54
CA CYS A 33 8.45 -4.41 -1.19
C CYS A 33 6.92 -4.58 -1.19
N GLN A 34 6.43 -5.78 -1.51
CA GLN A 34 4.99 -6.05 -1.54
C GLN A 34 4.35 -5.98 -0.15
N LEU A 35 5.07 -6.43 0.88
CA LEU A 35 4.61 -6.36 2.26
C LEU A 35 4.58 -4.93 2.77
N ASP A 36 5.56 -4.11 2.41
CA ASP A 36 5.59 -2.68 2.74
C ASP A 36 4.42 -1.93 2.06
N GLU A 37 4.17 -2.16 0.77
CA GLU A 37 2.99 -1.61 0.06
C GLU A 37 1.65 -2.09 0.66
N GLN A 38 1.59 -3.32 1.16
CA GLN A 38 0.39 -3.82 1.82
C GLN A 38 0.20 -3.12 3.18
N ARG A 39 1.29 -2.90 3.94
CA ARG A 39 1.25 -2.14 5.19
C ARG A 39 0.79 -0.69 4.94
N ASP A 40 1.35 -0.03 3.93
CA ASP A 40 0.99 1.35 3.55
C ASP A 40 -0.51 1.47 3.19
N ARG A 41 -1.03 0.50 2.41
CA ARG A 41 -2.47 0.44 2.09
C ARG A 41 -3.35 0.31 3.33
N TYR A 42 -2.97 -0.52 4.30
CA TYR A 42 -3.72 -0.62 5.55
C TYR A 42 -3.62 0.66 6.39
N SER A 43 -2.45 1.31 6.44
CA SER A 43 -2.29 2.60 7.12
C SER A 43 -3.24 3.64 6.55
N LYS A 44 -3.25 3.81 5.22
CA LYS A 44 -4.14 4.76 4.54
C LYS A 44 -5.61 4.44 4.75
N ALA A 45 -5.99 3.15 4.72
CA ALA A 45 -7.35 2.73 4.97
C ALA A 45 -7.79 3.04 6.41
N ILE A 46 -6.90 2.89 7.40
CA ILE A 46 -7.16 3.28 8.79
C ILE A 46 -7.39 4.79 8.89
N ASP A 47 -6.53 5.60 8.25
CA ASP A 47 -6.66 7.06 8.24
C ASP A 47 -7.97 7.52 7.59
N GLU A 48 -8.38 6.86 6.49
CA GLU A 48 -9.66 7.13 5.82
C GLU A 48 -10.87 6.84 6.71
N VAL A 49 -10.85 5.71 7.44
CA VAL A 49 -11.93 5.36 8.38
C VAL A 49 -11.98 6.35 9.53
N PHE A 50 -10.84 6.70 10.14
CA PHE A 50 -10.81 7.73 11.17
C PHE A 50 -11.33 9.07 10.65
N GLY A 51 -10.91 9.50 9.46
CA GLY A 51 -11.44 10.71 8.82
C GLY A 51 -12.96 10.64 8.60
N GLY A 52 -13.49 9.46 8.24
CA GLY A 52 -14.93 9.20 8.16
C GLY A 52 -15.65 9.30 9.51
N MET A 53 -15.04 8.78 10.57
CA MET A 53 -15.57 8.88 11.95
C MET A 53 -15.63 10.34 12.42
N TYR A 54 -14.56 11.11 12.23
CA TYR A 54 -14.53 12.54 12.59
C TYR A 54 -15.59 13.34 11.86
N ARG A 55 -15.81 13.08 10.56
CA ARG A 55 -16.89 13.73 9.78
C ARG A 55 -18.29 13.38 10.29
N ARG A 56 -18.46 12.23 10.94
CA ARG A 56 -19.70 11.81 11.61
C ARG A 56 -19.80 12.30 13.06
N GLY A 57 -18.86 13.13 13.52
CA GLY A 57 -18.87 13.74 14.86
C GLY A 57 -18.22 12.90 15.95
N PHE A 58 -17.43 11.87 15.61
CA PHE A 58 -16.66 11.10 16.60
C PHE A 58 -15.68 12.00 17.36
N ARG A 59 -15.74 11.97 18.69
CA ARG A 59 -14.78 12.64 19.58
C ARG A 59 -13.93 11.60 20.31
N PRO A 60 -12.62 11.51 19.99
CA PRO A 60 -11.71 10.59 20.66
C PRO A 60 -11.74 10.76 22.18
N GLY A 61 -11.77 9.65 22.92
CA GLY A 61 -11.81 9.65 24.38
C GLY A 61 -13.20 9.86 24.98
N ILE A 62 -14.14 10.44 24.23
CA ILE A 62 -15.54 10.64 24.69
C ILE A 62 -16.45 9.57 24.08
N ASP A 63 -16.34 9.35 22.77
CA ASP A 63 -17.27 8.48 22.03
C ASP A 63 -16.70 7.07 21.78
N ASN A 64 -15.66 6.66 22.52
CA ASN A 64 -14.95 5.39 22.31
C ASN A 64 -15.86 4.15 22.47
N GLU A 65 -16.89 4.24 23.31
CA GLU A 65 -17.86 3.15 23.55
C GLU A 65 -19.17 3.38 22.80
N ASN A 66 -19.27 4.43 21.98
CA ASN A 66 -20.49 4.74 21.27
C ASN A 66 -20.79 3.65 20.22
N PRO A 67 -21.97 2.98 20.29
CA PRO A 67 -22.35 1.92 19.37
C PRO A 67 -22.27 2.30 17.89
N ALA A 68 -22.44 3.58 17.55
CA ALA A 68 -22.40 4.09 16.18
C ALA A 68 -21.02 3.96 15.51
N PHE A 69 -19.96 3.69 16.28
CA PHE A 69 -18.58 3.62 15.80
C PHE A 69 -17.90 2.25 16.05
N LEU A 70 -18.57 1.30 16.71
CA LEU A 70 -17.96 0.00 17.04
C LEU A 70 -17.50 -0.77 15.80
N ALA A 71 -18.30 -0.76 14.72
CA ALA A 71 -17.95 -1.43 13.47
C ALA A 71 -16.70 -0.82 12.81
N ASP A 72 -16.51 0.50 12.93
CA ASP A 72 -15.31 1.18 12.42
C ASP A 72 -14.07 0.76 13.22
N PHE A 73 -14.20 0.70 14.55
CA PHE A 73 -13.12 0.21 15.42
C PHE A 73 -12.77 -1.25 15.16
N ASP A 74 -13.76 -2.12 14.93
CA ASP A 74 -13.52 -3.52 14.56
C ASP A 74 -12.74 -3.65 13.26
N LEU A 75 -13.05 -2.80 12.27
CA LEU A 75 -12.35 -2.76 11.00
C LEU A 75 -10.89 -2.28 11.18
N ILE A 76 -10.68 -1.19 11.92
CA ILE A 76 -9.35 -0.67 12.26
C ILE A 76 -8.53 -1.74 13.01
N ASN A 77 -9.13 -2.39 14.01
CA ASN A 77 -8.49 -3.45 14.79
C ASN A 77 -8.07 -4.64 13.92
N ARG A 78 -8.87 -5.01 12.92
CA ARG A 78 -8.52 -6.07 11.97
C ARG A 78 -7.27 -5.70 11.16
N TRP A 79 -7.23 -4.51 10.59
CA TRP A 79 -6.07 -4.05 9.82
C TRP A 79 -4.81 -3.87 10.68
N GLN A 80 -4.94 -3.38 11.92
CA GLN A 80 -3.81 -3.35 12.86
C GLN A 80 -3.25 -4.75 13.14
N LYS A 81 -4.11 -5.75 13.34
CA LYS A 81 -3.69 -7.15 13.51
C LYS A 81 -2.97 -7.68 12.27
N ASP A 82 -3.41 -7.32 11.08
CA ASP A 82 -2.76 -7.71 9.82
C ASP A 82 -1.41 -7.01 9.62
N MET A 83 -1.30 -5.72 9.95
CA MET A 83 -0.04 -4.99 9.97
C MET A 83 0.98 -5.61 10.94
N ALA A 84 0.55 -6.05 12.13
CA ALA A 84 1.41 -6.75 13.07
C ALA A 84 1.90 -8.11 12.53
N ARG A 85 1.06 -8.83 11.77
CA ARG A 85 1.49 -10.05 11.06
C ARG A 85 2.51 -9.75 9.96
N ILE A 86 2.30 -8.66 9.22
CA ILE A 86 3.24 -8.19 8.20
C ILE A 86 4.60 -7.88 8.83
N ALA A 87 4.63 -7.13 9.93
CA ALA A 87 5.88 -6.80 10.64
C ALA A 87 6.66 -8.05 11.05
N ARG A 88 5.98 -9.05 11.63
CA ARG A 88 6.62 -10.36 11.96
C ARG A 88 7.16 -11.08 10.73
N ARG A 89 6.45 -11.01 9.61
CA ARG A 89 6.87 -11.65 8.36
C ARG A 89 8.06 -10.93 7.74
N VAL A 90 8.08 -9.59 7.77
CA VAL A 90 9.22 -8.77 7.34
C VAL A 90 10.47 -9.15 8.13
N ALA A 91 10.41 -9.10 9.46
CA ALA A 91 11.54 -9.44 10.33
C ALA A 91 12.09 -10.85 10.04
N ARG A 92 11.21 -11.83 9.77
CA ARG A 92 11.63 -13.18 9.39
C ARG A 92 12.37 -13.21 8.04
N ILE A 93 11.87 -12.50 7.03
CA ILE A 93 12.49 -12.45 5.70
C ILE A 93 13.85 -11.76 5.78
N GLU A 94 13.94 -10.63 6.49
CA GLU A 94 15.20 -9.90 6.66
C GLU A 94 16.26 -10.77 7.34
N LYS A 95 15.89 -11.47 8.41
CA LYS A 95 16.79 -12.40 9.10
C LYS A 95 17.27 -13.55 8.21
N LEU A 96 16.38 -14.14 7.40
CA LEU A 96 16.72 -15.31 6.57
C LEU A 96 17.51 -14.94 5.32
N SER A 97 17.26 -13.76 4.74
CA SER A 97 17.85 -13.34 3.47
C SER A 97 19.06 -12.42 3.62
N GLY A 98 19.27 -11.84 4.81
CA GLY A 98 20.25 -10.77 5.03
C GLY A 98 19.91 -9.46 4.32
N LYS A 99 18.73 -9.38 3.68
CA LYS A 99 18.29 -8.22 2.90
C LYS A 99 17.29 -7.40 3.71
N THR A 100 17.56 -6.12 3.90
CA THR A 100 16.65 -5.23 4.63
C THR A 100 15.53 -4.72 3.73
N THR A 101 14.41 -4.34 4.34
CA THR A 101 13.27 -3.72 3.65
C THR A 101 13.69 -2.43 2.96
N GLU A 102 14.52 -1.62 3.62
CA GLU A 102 15.05 -0.37 3.05
C GLU A 102 15.86 -0.63 1.79
N GLN A 103 16.78 -1.61 1.80
CA GLN A 103 17.55 -1.98 0.62
C GLN A 103 16.65 -2.49 -0.52
N ALA A 104 15.63 -3.29 -0.19
CA ALA A 104 14.68 -3.78 -1.18
C ALA A 104 13.86 -2.64 -1.81
N LEU A 105 13.41 -1.68 -1.00
CA LEU A 105 12.69 -0.49 -1.46
C LEU A 105 13.60 0.43 -2.30
N HIS A 106 14.87 0.58 -1.92
CA HIS A 106 15.84 1.33 -2.70
C HIS A 106 16.08 0.69 -4.08
N GLU A 107 16.26 -0.63 -4.15
CA GLU A 107 16.36 -1.34 -5.44
C GLU A 107 15.11 -1.14 -6.29
N LYS A 108 13.92 -1.25 -5.69
CA LYS A 108 12.67 -0.98 -6.38
C LYS A 108 12.62 0.45 -6.89
N TYR A 109 13.04 1.43 -6.09
CA TYR A 109 13.10 2.83 -6.49
C TYR A 109 14.01 3.01 -7.72
N LEU A 110 15.24 2.49 -7.67
CA LEU A 110 16.19 2.56 -8.79
C LEU A 110 15.64 1.90 -10.06
N LEU A 111 14.95 0.77 -9.95
CA LEU A 111 14.31 0.10 -11.10
C LEU A 111 13.19 0.92 -11.76
N ASN A 112 12.60 1.85 -11.01
CA ASN A 112 11.48 2.68 -11.44
C ASN A 112 11.85 4.16 -11.56
N ALA A 113 13.10 4.55 -11.29
CA ALA A 113 13.59 5.89 -11.45
C ALA A 113 13.37 6.36 -12.90
N GLY A 114 12.80 7.55 -13.07
CA GLY A 114 12.45 8.10 -14.39
C GLY A 114 11.20 7.50 -15.05
N ARG A 115 10.51 6.54 -14.42
CA ARG A 115 9.25 5.95 -14.96
C ARG A 115 7.97 6.61 -14.44
N GLY A 116 8.09 7.61 -13.58
CA GLY A 116 6.95 8.29 -12.97
C GLY A 116 7.34 9.07 -11.73
N SER A 117 8.16 10.12 -11.91
CA SER A 117 8.25 11.20 -10.92
C SER A 117 7.05 12.13 -11.13
N GLN A 118 5.88 11.72 -10.68
CA GLN A 118 4.79 12.65 -10.33
C GLN A 118 4.15 12.13 -9.05
N SER A 119 4.81 12.42 -7.93
CA SER A 119 4.20 12.51 -6.59
C SER A 119 5.28 12.97 -5.62
N TYR A 120 5.39 14.28 -5.44
CA TYR A 120 5.07 14.96 -4.19
C TYR A 120 4.49 16.33 -4.53
#